data_AF-A0AAJ5EGM4-F1
#
_entry.id   AF-A0AAJ5EGM4-F1
#
_cell.length_a   1.000
_cell.length_b   1.000
_cell.length_c   1.000
_cell.angle_alpha   90.00
_cell.angle_beta   90.00
_cell.angle_gamma   90.00
#
_symmetry.space_group_name_H-M   'P 1'
#
loop_
_entity.id
_entity.type
_entity.pdbx_description
1 polymer ?
#
loop_
_entity_poly.entity_id
_entity_poly.type
_entity_poly.pdbx_seq_one_letter_code
_entity_poly.pdbx_strand_id
1 'polypeptide(L)'
;MVIGGTIVVEERQLIIDAKQGKVDAFEKLFIKYRPVVYKLYAEYYIQGFELEDWLQEGQIVCYNSLSSFDLSKGNSFGSFFKMNFKRHIISLIRHQNALKRTIDFNSVSLEATLAEQGDYCLMKDDSMIVNATDFVHVKDRLETFVIRLSKFEREVFKEYVEGSEAKDIATNLVCNVDRVNNALDRIKKKLKIQLI
;
A
#
# COMPACT_ATOMS: atom_id res chain seq x y z
N MET A 1 -11.65 -6.25 -50.80
CA MET A 1 -10.42 -7.03 -50.56
C MET A 1 -10.53 -7.65 -49.17
N VAL A 2 -10.64 -8.98 -49.11
CA VAL A 2 -11.03 -9.76 -47.92
C VAL A 2 -9.81 -9.97 -47.03
N ILE A 3 -9.47 -9.00 -46.18
CA ILE A 3 -8.31 -9.12 -45.25
C ILE A 3 -8.78 -9.40 -43.82
N GLY A 4 -10.01 -9.02 -43.47
CA GLY A 4 -10.59 -9.25 -42.14
C GLY A 4 -11.06 -10.69 -41.87
N GLY A 5 -11.34 -11.48 -42.90
CA GLY A 5 -11.86 -12.85 -42.74
C GLY A 5 -10.80 -13.86 -42.32
N THR A 6 -9.63 -13.83 -42.96
CA THR A 6 -8.57 -14.83 -42.75
C THR A 6 -7.93 -14.73 -41.37
N ILE A 7 -7.66 -13.51 -40.89
CA ILE A 7 -7.00 -13.26 -39.59
C ILE A 7 -7.89 -13.71 -38.41
N VAL A 8 -9.21 -13.54 -38.54
CA VAL A 8 -10.18 -13.93 -37.50
C VAL A 8 -10.36 -15.45 -37.46
N VAL A 9 -10.36 -16.12 -38.61
CA VAL A 9 -10.46 -17.58 -38.71
C VAL A 9 -9.20 -18.25 -38.13
N GLU A 10 -8.01 -17.70 -38.41
CA GLU A 10 -6.76 -18.21 -37.85
C GLU A 10 -6.68 -18.06 -36.32
N GLU A 11 -7.09 -16.92 -35.76
CA GLU A 11 -7.10 -16.73 -34.31
C GLU A 11 -8.09 -17.65 -33.61
N ARG A 12 -9.28 -17.84 -34.19
CA ARG A 12 -10.30 -18.71 -33.62
C ARG A 12 -9.79 -20.15 -33.52
N GLN A 13 -9.13 -20.63 -34.58
CA GLN A 13 -8.53 -21.96 -34.59
C GLN A 13 -7.39 -22.07 -33.56
N LEU A 14 -6.54 -21.04 -33.47
CA LEU A 14 -5.45 -20.98 -32.49
C LEU A 14 -5.96 -21.07 -31.04
N ILE A 15 -7.08 -20.40 -30.73
CA ILE A 15 -7.74 -20.46 -29.42
C ILE A 15 -8.29 -21.86 -29.13
N ILE A 16 -8.92 -22.50 -30.12
CA ILE A 16 -9.45 -23.86 -29.98
C ILE A 16 -8.32 -24.86 -29.72
N ASP A 17 -7.25 -24.77 -30.50
CA ASP A 17 -6.06 -25.62 -30.38
C ASP A 17 -5.36 -25.43 -29.03
N ALA A 18 -5.21 -24.18 -28.58
CA ALA A 18 -4.63 -23.85 -27.28
C ALA A 18 -5.51 -24.37 -26.12
N LYS A 19 -6.86 -24.29 -26.24
CA LYS A 19 -7.79 -24.89 -25.26
C LYS A 19 -7.70 -26.42 -25.19
N GLN A 20 -7.31 -27.07 -26.29
CA GLN A 20 -7.06 -28.52 -26.34
C GLN A 20 -5.69 -28.90 -25.75
N GLY A 21 -4.92 -27.94 -25.23
CA GLY A 21 -3.63 -28.18 -24.59
C GLY A 21 -2.44 -28.19 -25.55
N LYS A 22 -2.60 -27.76 -26.80
CA LYS A 22 -1.46 -27.63 -27.73
C LYS A 22 -0.59 -26.46 -27.30
N VAL A 23 0.60 -26.76 -26.78
CA VAL A 23 1.55 -25.77 -26.24
C VAL A 23 1.94 -24.73 -27.28
N ASP A 24 2.29 -25.15 -28.50
CA ASP A 24 2.68 -24.25 -29.61
C ASP A 24 1.57 -23.25 -29.97
N ALA A 25 0.30 -23.68 -29.88
CA ALA A 25 -0.84 -22.80 -30.17
C ALA A 25 -1.00 -21.75 -29.06
N PHE A 26 -0.86 -22.17 -27.80
CA PHE A 26 -0.88 -21.25 -26.66
C PHE A 26 0.28 -20.24 -26.71
N GLU A 27 1.49 -20.69 -27.02
CA GLU A 27 2.66 -19.82 -27.11
C GLU A 27 2.49 -18.76 -28.21
N LYS A 28 2.05 -19.19 -29.41
CA LYS A 28 1.72 -18.26 -30.51
C LYS A 28 0.64 -17.27 -30.12
N LEU A 29 -0.40 -17.74 -29.41
CA LEU A 29 -1.48 -16.89 -28.93
C LEU A 29 -0.95 -15.86 -27.92
N PHE A 30 -0.12 -16.28 -26.96
CA PHE A 30 0.44 -15.39 -25.97
C PHE A 30 1.40 -14.37 -26.60
N ILE A 31 2.27 -14.78 -27.54
CA ILE A 31 3.15 -13.88 -28.30
C ILE A 31 2.32 -12.77 -28.98
N LYS A 32 1.19 -13.13 -29.60
CA LYS A 32 0.26 -12.16 -30.22
C LYS A 32 -0.26 -11.13 -29.21
N TYR A 33 -0.43 -11.52 -27.95
CA TYR A 33 -1.00 -10.67 -26.89
C TYR A 33 0.03 -10.07 -25.92
N ARG A 34 1.33 -10.34 -26.07
CA ARG A 34 2.40 -9.64 -25.33
C ARG A 34 2.30 -8.10 -25.38
N PRO A 35 1.87 -7.45 -26.49
CA PRO A 35 1.66 -6.00 -26.49
C PRO A 35 0.68 -5.50 -25.41
N VAL A 36 -0.28 -6.32 -24.99
CA VAL A 36 -1.18 -6.00 -23.86
C VAL A 36 -0.40 -5.94 -22.55
N VAL A 37 0.53 -6.90 -22.35
CA VAL A 37 1.39 -6.95 -21.17
C VAL A 37 2.30 -5.72 -21.16
N TYR A 38 2.99 -5.42 -22.27
CA TYR A 38 3.87 -4.26 -22.36
C TYR A 38 3.14 -2.94 -22.12
N LYS A 39 1.91 -2.81 -22.64
CA LYS A 39 1.10 -1.61 -22.42
C LYS A 39 0.75 -1.42 -20.95
N LEU A 40 0.41 -2.51 -20.25
CA LEU A 40 0.05 -2.43 -18.83
C LEU A 40 1.29 -2.30 -17.92
N TYR A 41 2.43 -2.89 -18.31
CA TYR A 41 3.73 -2.67 -17.67
C TYR A 41 4.13 -1.19 -17.69
N ALA A 42 3.85 -0.48 -18.79
CA ALA A 42 4.10 0.95 -18.89
C ALA A 42 3.11 1.82 -18.09
N GLU A 43 1.90 1.32 -17.79
CA GLU A 43 0.84 2.06 -17.11
C GLU A 43 0.87 1.90 -15.58
N TYR A 44 1.38 0.77 -15.08
CA TYR A 44 1.34 0.40 -13.67
C TYR A 44 2.73 0.02 -13.15
N TYR A 45 3.00 0.35 -11.89
CA TYR A 45 4.22 -0.04 -11.21
C TYR A 45 3.91 -1.05 -10.10
N ILE A 46 4.64 -2.16 -10.09
CA ILE A 46 4.64 -3.15 -9.00
C ILE A 46 6.07 -3.19 -8.48
N GLN A 47 6.26 -2.92 -7.19
CA GLN A 47 7.61 -2.83 -6.63
C GLN A 47 8.31 -4.19 -6.69
N GLY A 48 9.55 -4.20 -7.16
CA GLY A 48 10.38 -5.40 -7.27
C GLY A 48 10.04 -6.33 -8.44
N PHE A 49 9.08 -5.96 -9.30
CA PHE A 49 8.79 -6.72 -10.51
C PHE A 49 9.61 -6.18 -11.68
N GLU A 50 10.29 -7.08 -12.37
CA GLU A 50 10.96 -6.84 -13.65
C GLU A 50 10.07 -7.25 -14.82
N LEU A 51 10.47 -6.88 -16.05
CA LEU A 51 9.69 -7.20 -17.25
C LEU A 51 9.42 -8.71 -17.40
N GLU A 52 10.36 -9.55 -16.95
CA GLU A 52 10.20 -11.01 -16.98
C GLU A 52 9.06 -11.47 -16.06
N ASP A 53 8.94 -10.91 -14.85
CA ASP A 53 7.83 -11.20 -13.93
C ASP A 53 6.49 -10.80 -14.55
N TRP A 54 6.44 -9.65 -15.22
CA TRP A 54 5.26 -9.19 -15.94
C TRP A 54 4.85 -10.14 -17.07
N LEU A 55 5.82 -10.66 -17.82
CA LEU A 55 5.58 -11.63 -18.87
C LEU A 55 5.10 -12.97 -18.32
N GLN A 56 5.65 -13.44 -17.20
CA GLN A 56 5.20 -14.67 -16.54
C GLN A 56 3.78 -14.54 -15.99
N GLU A 57 3.48 -13.47 -15.25
CA GLU A 57 2.14 -13.20 -14.75
C GLU A 57 1.13 -13.03 -15.91
N GLY A 58 1.55 -12.34 -16.97
CA GLY A 58 0.78 -12.22 -18.20
C GLY A 58 0.46 -13.59 -18.82
N GLN A 59 1.42 -14.51 -18.83
CA GLN A 59 1.24 -15.86 -19.38
C GLN A 59 0.26 -16.68 -18.53
N ILE A 60 0.38 -16.63 -17.20
CA ILE A 60 -0.54 -17.29 -16.27
C ILE A 60 -1.96 -16.78 -16.45
N VAL A 61 -2.15 -15.45 -16.48
CA VAL A 61 -3.47 -14.85 -16.67
C VAL A 61 -4.03 -15.10 -18.07
N CYS A 62 -3.18 -15.17 -19.10
CA CYS A 62 -3.59 -15.54 -20.45
C CYS A 62 -4.14 -16.96 -20.48
N TYR A 63 -3.46 -17.90 -19.83
CA TYR A 63 -3.91 -19.29 -19.70
C TYR A 63 -5.25 -19.40 -18.97
N ASN A 64 -5.39 -18.72 -17.83
CA ASN A 64 -6.64 -18.68 -17.06
C ASN A 64 -7.78 -17.97 -17.81
N SER A 65 -7.45 -16.98 -18.64
CA SER A 65 -8.42 -16.32 -19.51
C SER A 65 -8.85 -17.27 -20.62
N LEU A 66 -7.94 -18.04 -21.20
CA LEU A 66 -8.22 -18.99 -22.27
C LEU A 66 -9.15 -20.12 -21.82
N SER A 67 -8.91 -20.69 -20.63
CA SER A 67 -9.75 -21.77 -20.09
C SER A 67 -11.20 -21.30 -19.88
N SER A 68 -11.40 -20.06 -19.42
CA SER A 68 -12.71 -19.47 -19.15
C SER A 68 -13.35 -18.72 -20.34
N PHE A 69 -12.60 -18.49 -21.43
CA PHE A 69 -13.08 -17.72 -22.57
C PHE A 69 -14.16 -18.47 -23.36
N ASP A 70 -15.25 -17.79 -23.69
CA ASP A 70 -16.35 -18.35 -24.46
C ASP A 70 -16.38 -17.74 -25.87
N LEU A 71 -16.14 -18.59 -26.87
CA LEU A 71 -16.10 -18.22 -28.29
C LEU A 71 -17.48 -17.82 -28.85
N SER A 72 -18.57 -18.12 -28.15
CA SER A 72 -19.92 -17.72 -28.53
C SER A 72 -20.26 -16.28 -28.12
N LYS A 73 -19.51 -15.73 -27.15
CA LYS A 73 -19.69 -14.35 -26.69
C LYS A 73 -18.98 -13.42 -27.66
N GLY A 74 -19.66 -12.34 -28.10
CA GLY A 74 -19.16 -11.40 -29.11
C GLY A 74 -17.95 -10.54 -28.72
N ASN A 75 -17.24 -10.86 -27.64
CA ASN A 75 -16.05 -10.14 -27.20
C ASN A 75 -14.78 -10.80 -27.74
N SER A 76 -13.81 -10.01 -28.22
CA SER A 76 -12.53 -10.55 -28.64
C SER A 76 -11.73 -11.09 -27.44
N PHE A 77 -10.97 -12.16 -27.66
CA PHE A 77 -10.11 -12.75 -26.64
C PHE A 77 -9.13 -11.72 -26.06
N GLY A 78 -8.54 -10.87 -26.90
CA GLY A 78 -7.66 -9.79 -26.45
C GLY A 78 -8.31 -8.81 -25.48
N SER A 79 -9.58 -8.45 -25.69
CA SER A 79 -10.29 -7.56 -24.76
C SER A 79 -10.56 -8.25 -23.43
N PHE A 80 -10.92 -9.54 -23.48
CA PHE A 80 -11.14 -10.37 -22.30
C PHE A 80 -9.86 -10.57 -21.47
N PHE A 81 -8.76 -10.95 -22.13
CA PHE A 81 -7.45 -11.09 -21.52
C PHE A 81 -6.98 -9.77 -20.89
N LYS A 82 -7.06 -8.65 -21.63
CA LYS A 82 -6.68 -7.33 -21.11
C LYS A 82 -7.45 -6.97 -19.84
N MET A 83 -8.77 -7.24 -19.82
CA MET A 83 -9.59 -6.98 -18.64
C MET A 83 -9.15 -7.83 -17.45
N ASN A 84 -8.93 -9.13 -17.64
CA ASN A 84 -8.49 -10.03 -16.58
C ASN A 84 -7.09 -9.68 -16.07
N PHE A 85 -6.16 -9.36 -16.98
CA PHE A 85 -4.80 -8.99 -16.60
C PHE A 85 -4.75 -7.67 -15.83
N LYS A 86 -5.53 -6.66 -16.23
CA LYS A 86 -5.67 -5.42 -15.45
C LYS A 86 -6.23 -5.66 -14.04
N ARG A 87 -7.20 -6.55 -13.89
CA ARG A 87 -7.74 -6.92 -12.55
C ARG A 87 -6.69 -7.64 -11.69
N HIS A 88 -5.93 -8.54 -12.30
CA HIS A 88 -4.82 -9.24 -11.63
C HIS A 88 -3.75 -8.27 -11.13
N ILE A 89 -3.31 -7.33 -11.97
CA ILE A 89 -2.37 -6.27 -11.59
C ILE A 89 -2.89 -5.46 -10.39
N ILE A 90 -4.15 -5.03 -10.43
CA ILE A 90 -4.75 -4.29 -9.30
C ILE A 90 -4.74 -5.14 -8.02
N SER A 91 -4.98 -6.45 -8.14
CA SER A 91 -4.91 -7.38 -7.01
C SER A 91 -3.49 -7.50 -6.46
N LEU A 92 -2.49 -7.66 -7.33
CA LEU A 92 -1.07 -7.71 -6.94
C LEU A 92 -0.66 -6.42 -6.20
N ILE A 93 -1.00 -5.25 -6.74
CA ILE A 93 -0.71 -3.96 -6.10
C ILE A 93 -1.40 -3.86 -4.73
N ARG A 94 -2.66 -4.30 -4.63
CA ARG A 94 -3.37 -4.32 -3.34
C ARG A 94 -2.73 -5.27 -2.34
N HIS A 95 -2.32 -6.45 -2.80
CA HIS A 95 -1.67 -7.46 -1.98
C HIS A 95 -0.30 -6.97 -1.48
N GLN A 96 0.51 -6.37 -2.35
CA GLN A 96 1.77 -5.74 -1.98
C GLN A 96 1.55 -4.63 -0.94
N ASN A 97 0.55 -3.78 -1.14
CA ASN A 97 0.19 -2.72 -0.17
C ASN A 97 -0.45 -3.26 1.12
N ALA A 98 -0.98 -4.48 1.12
CA ALA A 98 -1.51 -5.14 2.31
C ALA A 98 -0.40 -5.84 3.11
N LEU A 99 0.54 -6.51 2.43
CA LEU A 99 1.68 -7.19 3.05
C LEU A 99 2.74 -6.21 3.58
N LYS A 100 2.90 -5.02 2.97
CA LYS A 100 3.87 -4.00 3.42
C LYS A 100 3.47 -3.15 4.63
N ARG A 101 2.30 -3.35 5.24
CA ARG A 101 1.90 -2.59 6.42
C ARG A 101 2.25 -3.32 7.72
N THR A 102 3.55 -3.39 8.02
CA THR A 102 4.09 -3.14 9.38
C THR A 102 5.62 -3.12 9.44
N ILE A 103 6.34 -3.83 8.54
CA ILE A 103 7.77 -4.11 8.76
C ILE A 103 8.69 -3.38 7.76
N ASP A 104 8.40 -3.41 6.46
CA ASP A 104 9.34 -2.90 5.44
C ASP A 104 9.40 -1.37 5.29
N PHE A 105 8.40 -0.61 5.75
CA PHE A 105 8.45 0.86 5.63
C PHE A 105 9.47 1.49 6.61
N ASN A 106 9.80 0.77 7.69
CA ASN A 106 10.74 1.21 8.72
C ASN A 106 12.03 0.36 8.75
N SER A 107 12.21 -0.58 7.82
CA SER A 107 13.40 -1.41 7.79
C SER A 107 14.59 -0.57 7.30
N VAL A 108 15.48 -0.21 8.23
CA VAL A 108 16.76 0.42 7.92
C VAL A 108 17.76 -0.65 7.51
N SER A 109 18.64 -0.34 6.56
CA SER A 109 19.73 -1.26 6.18
C SER A 109 20.58 -1.59 7.41
N LEU A 110 20.66 -2.87 7.74
CA LEU A 110 21.52 -3.35 8.82
C LEU A 110 22.99 -3.03 8.54
N GLU A 111 23.41 -3.10 7.28
CA GLU A 111 24.78 -2.80 6.87
C GLU A 111 25.12 -1.31 7.03
N ALA A 112 24.19 -0.41 6.68
CA ALA A 112 24.35 1.02 6.98
C ALA A 112 24.40 1.28 8.50
N THR A 113 23.56 0.56 9.27
CA THR A 113 23.52 0.67 10.73
C THR A 113 24.81 0.14 11.37
N LEU A 114 25.37 -0.96 10.86
CA LEU A 114 26.65 -1.53 11.29
C LEU A 114 27.83 -0.62 10.92
N ALA A 115 27.78 0.04 9.77
CA ALA A 115 28.80 1.01 9.38
C ALA A 115 28.83 2.24 10.30
N GLU A 116 27.66 2.71 10.77
CA GLU A 116 27.56 3.86 11.68
C GLU A 116 27.76 3.49 13.16
N GLN A 117 27.23 2.35 13.63
CA GLN A 117 27.16 1.99 15.05
C GLN A 117 28.05 0.80 15.44
N GLY A 118 28.68 0.12 14.48
CA GLY A 118 29.45 -1.11 14.69
C GLY A 118 28.61 -2.26 15.24
N ASP A 119 29.27 -3.30 15.76
CA ASP A 119 28.63 -4.48 16.35
C ASP A 119 27.72 -4.17 17.55
N TYR A 120 27.73 -2.93 18.06
CA TYR A 120 26.86 -2.48 19.14
C TYR A 120 25.37 -2.53 18.79
N CYS A 121 25.00 -2.38 17.50
CA CYS A 121 23.60 -2.49 17.07
C CYS A 121 23.05 -3.93 17.18
N LEU A 122 23.93 -4.94 17.17
CA LEU A 122 23.59 -6.36 17.29
C LEU A 122 23.41 -6.81 18.75
N MET A 123 23.90 -6.01 19.70
CA MET A 123 23.81 -6.27 21.14
C MET A 123 22.61 -5.58 21.79
N LYS A 124 21.79 -4.88 20.99
CA LYS A 124 20.62 -4.16 21.48
C LYS A 124 19.49 -5.16 21.71
N ASP A 125 19.45 -5.71 22.92
CA ASP A 125 18.34 -6.52 23.41
C ASP A 125 17.04 -5.70 23.32
N ASP A 126 15.96 -6.30 22.81
CA ASP A 126 14.67 -5.67 22.44
C ASP A 126 13.89 -5.06 23.63
N SER A 127 14.53 -4.97 24.80
CA SER A 127 14.06 -4.09 25.85
C SER A 127 14.15 -2.64 25.35
N MET A 128 13.04 -1.91 25.40
CA MET A 128 13.02 -0.46 25.22
C MET A 128 13.93 0.20 26.26
N ILE A 129 15.24 0.24 26.02
CA ILE A 129 16.15 1.10 26.75
C ILE A 129 15.88 2.49 26.20
N VAL A 130 14.87 3.14 26.78
CA VAL A 130 14.69 4.58 26.66
C VAL A 130 15.95 5.18 27.26
N ASN A 131 16.79 5.75 26.41
CA ASN A 131 18.05 6.36 26.82
C ASN A 131 17.74 7.38 27.94
N ALA A 132 18.48 7.35 29.04
CA ALA A 132 18.20 8.23 30.19
C ALA A 132 18.20 9.72 29.78
N THR A 133 19.01 10.07 28.78
CA THR A 133 19.03 11.39 28.13
C THR A 133 17.72 11.71 27.40
N ASP A 134 17.15 10.75 26.67
CA ASP A 134 15.90 10.93 25.93
C ASP A 134 14.72 11.15 26.90
N PHE A 135 14.71 10.43 28.02
CA PHE A 135 13.73 10.64 29.08
C PHE A 135 13.83 12.05 29.69
N VAL A 136 15.05 12.55 29.95
CA VAL A 136 15.28 13.91 30.47
C VAL A 136 14.82 14.96 29.45
N HIS A 137 15.13 14.78 28.16
CA HIS A 137 14.71 15.70 27.11
C HIS A 137 13.19 15.73 26.92
N VAL A 138 12.52 14.57 26.95
CA VAL A 138 11.06 14.48 26.88
C VAL A 138 10.43 15.17 28.09
N LYS A 139 10.97 14.96 29.29
CA LYS A 139 10.48 15.58 30.51
C LYS A 139 10.57 17.11 30.46
N ASP A 140 11.72 17.66 30.06
CA ASP A 140 11.93 19.11 29.95
C ASP A 140 10.99 19.77 28.91
N ARG A 141 10.81 19.11 27.76
CA ARG A 141 9.86 19.56 26.72
C ARG A 141 8.41 19.51 27.21
N LEU A 142 8.03 18.48 27.96
CA LEU A 142 6.69 18.35 28.55
C LEU A 142 6.43 19.42 29.61
N GLU A 143 7.39 19.69 30.49
CA GLU A 143 7.27 20.76 31.49
C GLU A 143 7.11 22.13 30.82
N THR A 144 7.92 22.41 29.80
CA THR A 144 7.81 23.62 28.98
C THR A 144 6.46 23.71 28.25
N PHE A 145 5.95 22.60 27.74
CA PHE A 145 4.64 22.52 27.08
C PHE A 145 3.50 22.87 28.04
N VAL A 146 3.47 22.26 29.23
CA VAL A 146 2.44 22.50 30.25
C VAL A 146 2.44 23.96 30.67
N ILE A 147 3.61 24.60 30.77
CA ILE A 147 3.71 26.04 31.09
C ILE A 147 3.02 26.91 30.03
N ARG A 148 3.11 26.56 28.74
CA ARG A 148 2.52 27.33 27.62
C ARG A 148 1.01 27.11 27.43
N LEU A 149 0.41 26.17 28.14
CA LEU A 149 -1.04 25.99 28.17
C LEU A 149 -1.68 27.07 29.04
N SER A 150 -2.76 27.68 28.54
CA SER A 150 -3.62 28.55 29.34
C SER A 150 -4.30 27.74 30.46
N LYS A 151 -4.79 28.41 31.51
CA LYS A 151 -5.45 27.76 32.66
C LYS A 151 -6.55 26.79 32.20
N PHE A 152 -7.40 27.23 31.28
CA PHE A 152 -8.48 26.42 30.71
C PHE A 152 -7.96 25.25 29.85
N GLU A 153 -6.90 25.45 29.07
CA GLU A 153 -6.30 24.37 28.28
C GLU A 153 -5.65 23.30 29.16
N ARG A 154 -5.10 23.68 30.33
CA ARG A 154 -4.53 22.71 31.29
C ARG A 154 -5.62 21.83 31.91
N GLU A 155 -6.74 22.42 32.29
CA GLU A 155 -7.89 21.70 32.85
C GLU A 155 -8.47 20.73 31.80
N VAL A 156 -8.67 21.20 30.56
CA VAL A 156 -9.10 20.33 29.45
C VAL A 156 -8.07 19.24 29.15
N PHE A 157 -6.78 19.55 29.16
CA PHE A 157 -5.73 18.57 28.88
C PHE A 157 -5.64 17.49 29.95
N LYS A 158 -5.79 17.85 31.24
CA LYS A 158 -5.76 16.90 32.36
C LYS A 158 -6.85 15.85 32.22
N GLU A 159 -8.10 16.28 32.06
CA GLU A 159 -9.24 15.37 31.90
C GLU A 159 -9.13 14.53 30.63
N TYR A 160 -8.59 15.10 29.55
CA TYR A 160 -8.35 14.37 28.30
C TYR A 160 -7.28 13.27 28.44
N VAL A 161 -6.21 13.53 29.20
CA VAL A 161 -5.16 12.53 29.49
C VAL A 161 -5.69 11.41 30.41
N GLU A 162 -6.63 11.74 31.31
CA GLU A 162 -7.31 10.76 32.17
C GLU A 162 -8.33 9.90 31.40
N GLY A 163 -8.58 10.20 30.12
CA GLY A 163 -9.41 9.39 29.22
C GLY A 163 -10.85 9.87 29.05
N SER A 164 -11.21 11.04 29.58
CA SER A 164 -12.55 11.61 29.46
C SER A 164 -12.84 12.07 28.01
N GLU A 165 -14.07 11.85 27.53
CA GLU A 165 -14.48 12.34 26.21
C GLU A 165 -14.77 13.85 26.24
N ALA A 166 -14.67 14.52 25.09
CA ALA A 166 -14.89 15.97 25.00
C ALA A 166 -16.28 16.43 25.52
N LYS A 167 -17.29 15.55 25.47
CA LYS A 167 -18.61 15.79 26.04
C LYS A 167 -18.59 15.76 27.56
N ASP A 168 -17.89 14.78 28.15
CA ASP A 168 -17.77 14.63 29.60
C ASP A 168 -16.95 15.77 30.21
N ILE A 169 -15.88 16.17 29.51
CA ILE A 169 -15.05 17.34 29.87
C ILE A 169 -15.89 18.63 29.85
N ALA A 170 -16.77 18.77 28.86
CA ALA A 170 -17.64 19.94 28.74
C ALA A 170 -18.64 20.03 29.91
N THR A 171 -19.20 18.89 30.34
CA THR A 171 -20.03 18.81 31.54
C THR A 171 -19.24 19.08 32.82
N ASN A 172 -18.04 18.52 32.98
CA ASN A 172 -17.20 18.71 34.17
C ASN A 172 -16.71 20.15 34.33
N LEU A 173 -16.35 20.81 33.22
CA LEU A 173 -15.86 22.19 33.20
C LEU A 173 -16.98 23.23 33.00
N VAL A 174 -18.25 22.80 33.02
CA VAL A 174 -19.46 23.64 32.84
C VAL A 174 -19.31 24.59 31.64
N CYS A 175 -19.01 24.01 30.47
CA CYS A 175 -18.78 24.76 29.24
C CYS A 175 -19.34 24.04 28.01
N ASN A 176 -19.40 24.74 26.87
CA ASN A 176 -19.87 24.14 25.63
C ASN A 176 -18.79 23.18 25.06
N VAL A 177 -19.22 22.04 24.51
CA VAL A 177 -18.39 21.06 23.79
C VAL A 177 -17.53 21.73 22.72
N ASP A 178 -18.05 22.74 22.01
CA ASP A 178 -17.27 23.49 21.02
C ASP A 178 -16.08 24.21 21.63
N ARG A 179 -16.22 24.72 22.87
CA ARG A 179 -15.14 25.40 23.59
C ARG A 179 -14.03 24.42 23.99
N VAL A 180 -14.40 23.19 24.35
CA VAL A 180 -13.47 22.08 24.66
C VAL A 180 -12.74 21.63 23.40
N ASN A 181 -13.46 21.40 22.28
CA ASN A 181 -12.86 21.02 21.00
C ASN A 181 -11.85 22.07 20.52
N ASN A 182 -12.22 23.36 20.59
CA ASN A 182 -11.32 24.45 20.25
C ASN A 182 -10.08 24.49 21.17
N ALA A 183 -10.22 24.13 22.46
CA ALA A 183 -9.08 24.01 23.36
C ALA A 183 -8.18 22.83 22.99
N LEU A 184 -8.76 21.65 22.70
CA LEU A 184 -8.02 20.46 22.24
C LEU A 184 -7.26 20.73 20.94
N ASP A 185 -7.84 21.47 20.00
CA ASP A 185 -7.15 21.85 18.76
C ASP A 185 -5.96 22.77 19.01
N ARG A 186 -6.10 23.72 19.93
CA ARG A 186 -4.98 24.59 20.35
C ARG A 186 -3.90 23.80 21.09
N ILE A 187 -4.28 22.87 21.97
CA ILE A 187 -3.37 21.96 22.69
C ILE A 187 -2.58 21.12 21.68
N LYS A 188 -3.25 20.48 20.72
CA LYS A 188 -2.61 19.68 19.65
C LYS A 188 -1.64 20.49 18.81
N LYS A 189 -2.01 21.72 18.44
CA LYS A 189 -1.11 22.65 17.71
C LYS A 189 0.13 23.00 18.53
N LYS A 190 -0.03 23.32 19.82
CA LYS A 190 1.08 23.62 20.73
C LYS A 190 1.99 22.41 20.96
N LEU A 191 1.42 21.21 21.02
CA LEU A 191 2.17 19.96 21.17
C LEU A 191 3.01 19.67 19.92
N LYS A 192 2.43 19.88 18.73
CA LYS A 192 3.14 19.70 17.46
C LYS A 192 4.37 20.62 17.34
N ILE A 193 4.33 21.83 17.90
CA ILE A 193 5.47 22.76 17.92
C ILE A 193 6.60 22.29 18.85
N GLN A 194 6.31 21.46 19.86
CA GLN A 194 7.31 20.97 20.83
C GLN A 194 7.99 19.66 20.38
N LEU A 195 7.36 18.94 19.43
CA LEU A 195 7.83 17.67 18.89
C LEU A 195 8.64 17.81 17.58
N ILE A 196 8.80 19.05 17.08
CA ILE A 196 9.71 19.42 15.99
C ILE A 196 10.91 20.12 16.61
#